data_AF-A0AAD2DRK9-F1
#
_entry.id   AF-A0AAD2DRK9-F1
#
_cell.length_a   1.000
_cell.length_b   1.000
_cell.length_c   1.000
_cell.angle_alpha   90.00
_cell.angle_beta   90.00
_cell.angle_gamma   90.00
#
_symmetry.space_group_name_H-M   'P 1'
#
loop_
_entity.id
_entity.type
_entity.pdbx_description
1 polymer ?
#
loop_
_entity_poly.entity_id
_entity_poly.type
_entity_poly.pdbx_seq_one_letter_code
_entity_poly.pdbx_strand_id
1 'polypeptide(L)'
;MEQWTFGLYPACIKYLMSAFDVPEVMAVTRNNICKNGMDSLSRGGAVIYYASVFLYFWVFSTPIVSLIFGSYLYICINWLHIHFDEAFSSLRIANYKAFTRFHINSKGDLEVFTLAVDKVPKEWKLDPSWDGESKQPHSLSYLRRFPSKWRSVSPQQDPVKTVRIVDHFVIEQTQKSESATVNGSVTH
;
A
#
# COMPACT_ATOMS: atom_id res chain seq x y z
N MET A 1 50.43 16.62 -8.40
CA MET A 1 48.96 16.63 -8.21
C MET A 1 48.27 15.37 -8.75
N GLU A 2 48.86 14.62 -9.68
CA GLU A 2 48.24 13.39 -10.22
C GLU A 2 48.50 12.10 -9.40
N GLN A 3 49.53 12.06 -8.55
CA GLN A 3 49.85 10.87 -7.74
C GLN A 3 48.97 10.69 -6.50
N TRP A 4 48.24 11.72 -6.05
CA TRP A 4 47.51 11.68 -4.77
C TRP A 4 46.04 11.24 -4.88
N THR A 5 45.47 11.16 -6.10
CA THR A 5 44.04 10.80 -6.29
C THR A 5 43.83 9.44 -6.98
N PHE A 6 44.88 8.59 -7.08
CA PHE A 6 44.79 7.23 -7.65
C PHE A 6 44.07 7.13 -9.01
N GLY A 7 44.10 8.19 -9.82
CA GLY A 7 43.36 8.24 -11.09
C GLY A 7 41.82 8.24 -10.95
N LEU A 8 41.30 8.24 -9.72
CA LEU A 8 39.87 8.21 -9.41
C LEU A 8 39.20 9.55 -9.78
N TYR A 9 39.86 10.68 -9.47
CA TYR A 9 39.36 12.01 -9.81
C TYR A 9 39.19 12.25 -11.32
N PRO A 10 40.21 12.00 -12.18
CA PRO A 10 40.03 12.13 -13.62
C PRO A 10 39.06 11.08 -14.21
N ALA A 11 38.95 9.88 -13.62
CA ALA A 11 37.93 8.90 -14.02
C ALA A 11 36.51 9.39 -13.67
N CYS A 12 36.27 9.86 -12.45
CA CYS A 12 35.00 10.41 -12.00
C CYS A 12 34.56 11.62 -12.83
N ILE A 13 35.48 12.51 -13.19
CA ILE A 13 35.19 13.66 -14.08
C ILE A 13 34.81 13.19 -15.49
N LYS A 14 35.52 12.20 -16.04
CA LYS A 14 35.18 11.62 -17.35
C LYS A 14 33.80 10.96 -17.35
N TYR A 15 33.48 10.21 -16.30
CA TYR A 15 32.16 9.60 -16.14
C TYR A 15 31.06 10.67 -15.93
N LEU A 16 31.34 11.73 -15.19
CA LEU A 16 30.42 12.88 -15.03
C LEU A 16 30.18 13.59 -16.37
N MET A 17 31.22 13.93 -17.12
CA MET A 17 31.08 14.54 -18.46
C MET A 17 30.26 13.64 -19.40
N SER A 18 30.61 12.35 -19.47
CA SER A 18 29.86 11.38 -20.28
C SER A 18 28.40 11.23 -19.84
N ALA A 19 28.09 11.40 -18.55
CA ALA A 19 26.73 11.31 -18.03
C ALA A 19 25.90 12.58 -18.34
N PHE A 20 26.53 13.74 -18.47
CA PHE A 20 25.87 14.98 -18.92
C PHE A 20 25.62 15.01 -20.44
N ASP A 21 26.35 14.23 -21.23
CA ASP A 21 26.11 14.08 -22.67
C ASP A 21 24.93 13.12 -22.98
N VAL A 22 24.52 12.29 -22.01
CA VAL A 22 23.41 11.31 -22.18
C VAL A 22 22.07 11.99 -22.53
N PRO A 23 21.63 13.07 -21.84
CA PRO A 23 20.45 13.84 -22.24
C PRO A 23 20.52 14.41 -23.66
N GLU A 24 21.70 14.85 -24.11
CA GLU A 24 21.88 15.41 -25.46
C GLU A 24 21.71 14.31 -26.52
N VAL A 25 22.36 13.16 -26.33
CA VAL A 25 22.20 11.99 -27.22
C VAL A 25 20.73 11.55 -27.25
N MET A 26 20.06 11.48 -26.09
CA MET A 26 18.64 11.14 -26.02
C MET A 26 17.76 12.15 -26.78
N ALA A 27 18.03 13.46 -26.65
CA ALA A 27 17.27 14.50 -27.33
C ALA A 27 17.46 14.47 -28.86
N VAL A 28 18.70 14.32 -29.33
CA VAL A 28 19.01 14.24 -30.77
C VAL A 28 18.43 12.98 -31.39
N THR A 29 18.62 11.81 -30.75
CA THR A 29 18.05 10.55 -31.24
C THR A 29 16.52 10.60 -31.24
N ARG A 30 15.89 11.17 -30.20
CA ARG A 30 14.43 11.34 -30.16
C ARG A 30 13.92 12.25 -31.28
N ASN A 31 14.59 13.37 -31.57
CA ASN A 31 14.19 14.27 -32.64
C ASN A 31 14.27 13.58 -34.01
N ASN A 32 15.29 12.75 -34.23
CA ASN A 32 15.40 11.92 -35.43
C ASN A 32 14.29 10.85 -35.50
N ILE A 33 13.97 10.18 -34.39
CA ILE A 33 12.86 9.21 -34.30
C ILE A 33 11.51 9.90 -34.60
N CYS A 34 11.28 11.10 -34.09
CA CYS A 34 10.05 11.84 -34.31
C CYS A 34 9.87 12.31 -35.77
N LYS A 35 10.97 12.52 -36.51
CA LYS A 35 10.94 12.94 -37.93
C LYS A 35 10.90 11.78 -38.91
N ASN A 36 11.66 10.71 -38.65
CA ASN A 36 11.91 9.64 -39.61
C ASN A 36 11.29 8.29 -39.21
N GLY A 37 10.67 8.20 -38.03
CA GLY A 37 10.11 6.96 -37.48
C GLY A 37 11.17 6.12 -36.74
N MET A 38 10.70 5.18 -35.92
CA MET A 38 11.58 4.31 -35.13
C MET A 38 12.28 3.24 -35.99
N ASP A 39 11.72 2.90 -37.14
CA ASP A 39 12.26 1.92 -38.10
C ASP A 39 13.51 2.44 -38.84
N SER A 40 13.77 3.75 -38.80
CA SER A 40 14.97 4.33 -39.41
C SER A 40 16.23 4.14 -38.55
N LEU A 41 16.10 3.64 -37.32
CA LEU A 41 17.23 3.43 -36.41
C LEU A 41 17.87 2.06 -36.64
N SER A 42 19.20 2.04 -36.82
CA SER A 42 19.96 0.79 -36.79
C SER A 42 19.76 0.08 -35.46
N ARG A 43 19.74 -1.27 -35.48
CA ARG A 43 19.58 -2.12 -34.28
C ARG A 43 20.56 -1.74 -33.16
N GLY A 44 21.78 -1.36 -33.49
CA GLY A 44 22.77 -0.88 -32.52
C GLY A 44 22.43 0.49 -31.94
N GLY A 45 21.90 1.41 -32.76
CA GLY A 45 21.43 2.72 -32.31
C GLY A 45 20.22 2.62 -31.38
N ALA A 46 19.32 1.65 -31.61
CA ALA A 46 18.21 1.37 -30.71
C ALA A 46 18.69 0.87 -29.34
N VAL A 47 19.67 -0.04 -29.30
CA VAL A 47 20.27 -0.54 -28.06
C VAL A 47 20.93 0.60 -27.27
N ILE A 48 21.70 1.47 -27.94
CA ILE A 48 22.35 2.63 -27.31
C ILE A 48 21.29 3.59 -26.75
N TYR A 49 20.21 3.84 -27.49
CA TYR A 49 19.10 4.68 -27.05
C TYR A 49 18.39 4.12 -25.81
N TYR A 50 18.07 2.82 -25.78
CA TYR A 50 17.44 2.23 -24.59
C TYR A 50 18.37 2.18 -23.38
N ALA A 51 19.66 1.90 -23.59
CA ALA A 51 20.64 1.92 -22.51
C ALA A 51 20.82 3.34 -21.93
N SER A 52 20.85 4.37 -22.79
CA SER A 52 20.97 5.76 -22.34
C SER A 52 19.73 6.25 -21.60
N VAL A 53 18.52 5.89 -22.07
CA VAL A 53 17.25 6.16 -21.38
C VAL A 53 17.21 5.47 -20.01
N PHE A 54 17.61 4.20 -19.93
CA PHE A 54 17.65 3.46 -18.68
C PHE A 54 18.59 4.12 -17.67
N LEU A 55 19.81 4.47 -18.09
CA LEU A 55 20.77 5.17 -17.24
C LEU A 55 20.26 6.55 -16.80
N TYR A 56 19.58 7.30 -17.67
CA TYR A 56 19.00 8.60 -17.32
C TYR A 56 17.95 8.47 -16.21
N PHE A 57 16.97 7.57 -16.36
CA PHE A 57 15.94 7.40 -15.34
C PHE A 57 16.49 6.79 -14.05
N TRP A 58 17.39 5.81 -14.16
CA TRP A 58 17.95 5.14 -12.99
C TRP A 58 18.91 6.04 -12.20
N VAL A 59 19.89 6.66 -12.87
CA VAL A 59 21.00 7.36 -12.22
C VAL A 59 20.69 8.82 -11.93
N PHE A 60 19.95 9.52 -12.81
CA PHE A 60 19.65 10.95 -12.61
C PHE A 60 18.26 11.18 -12.05
N SER A 61 17.23 10.58 -12.64
CA SER A 61 15.84 10.87 -12.23
C SER A 61 15.56 10.36 -10.81
N THR A 62 15.99 9.14 -10.49
CA THR A 62 15.76 8.54 -9.17
C THR A 62 16.26 9.40 -7.99
N PRO A 63 17.53 9.83 -7.92
CA PRO A 63 17.98 10.66 -6.80
C PRO A 63 17.29 12.03 -6.78
N ILE A 64 17.07 12.67 -7.92
CA ILE A 64 16.40 13.98 -8.00
C ILE A 64 14.97 13.89 -7.47
N VAL A 65 14.18 12.92 -7.96
CA VAL A 65 12.79 12.72 -7.52
C VAL A 65 12.76 12.33 -6.04
N SER A 66 13.68 11.48 -5.59
CA SER A 66 13.78 11.12 -4.17
C SER A 66 14.14 12.33 -3.28
N LEU A 67 14.96 13.27 -3.76
CA LEU A 67 15.32 14.48 -3.04
C LEU A 67 14.16 15.47 -3.01
N ILE A 68 13.42 15.64 -4.12
CA ILE A 68 12.22 16.48 -4.15
C ILE A 68 11.17 15.90 -3.20
N PHE A 69 10.90 14.60 -3.28
CA PHE A 69 9.92 13.96 -2.41
C PHE A 69 10.37 13.94 -0.94
N GLY A 70 11.65 13.68 -0.69
CA GLY A 70 12.24 13.71 0.64
C GLY A 70 12.23 15.12 1.25
N SER A 71 12.55 16.15 0.47
CA SER A 71 12.50 17.55 0.94
C SER A 71 11.06 18.02 1.16
N TYR A 72 10.13 17.64 0.29
CA TYR A 72 8.70 17.83 0.50
C TYR A 72 8.27 17.24 1.85
N LEU A 73 8.54 15.95 2.09
CA LEU A 73 8.21 15.31 3.36
C LEU A 73 8.92 15.98 4.55
N TYR A 74 10.18 16.35 4.41
CA TYR A 74 10.96 17.02 5.45
C TYR A 74 10.33 18.37 5.84
N ILE A 75 9.93 19.19 4.87
CA ILE A 75 9.29 20.49 5.11
C ILE A 75 7.90 20.27 5.72
N CYS A 76 7.14 19.31 5.19
CA CYS A 76 5.82 18.97 5.71
C CYS A 76 5.85 18.51 7.17
N ILE A 77 6.87 17.75 7.57
CA ILE A 77 7.02 17.24 8.93
C ILE A 77 7.58 18.30 9.89
N ASN A 78 8.67 18.98 9.50
CA ASN A 78 9.39 19.88 10.42
C ASN A 78 8.80 21.29 10.51
N TRP A 79 8.17 21.79 9.45
CA TRP A 79 7.66 23.16 9.42
C TRP A 79 6.15 23.22 9.54
N LEU A 80 5.44 22.41 8.76
CA LEU A 80 3.99 22.52 8.64
C LEU A 80 3.24 21.62 9.63
N HIS A 81 3.84 20.54 10.13
CA HIS A 81 3.21 19.55 11.01
C HIS A 81 1.87 18.95 10.48
N ILE A 82 1.55 19.14 9.19
CA ILE A 82 0.24 18.77 8.61
C ILE A 82 0.11 17.25 8.41
N HIS A 83 1.18 16.58 7.98
CA HIS A 83 1.14 15.16 7.61
C HIS A 83 1.35 14.19 8.79
N PHE A 84 1.34 14.68 10.02
CA PHE A 84 1.68 13.86 11.19
C PHE A 84 0.50 13.00 11.68
N ASP A 85 -0.75 13.40 11.44
CA ASP A 85 -1.90 12.83 12.16
C ASP A 85 -2.81 11.91 11.36
N GLU A 86 -2.78 11.91 10.03
CA GLU A 86 -3.71 11.07 9.25
C GLU A 86 -3.07 9.76 8.79
N ALA A 87 -1.89 9.80 8.19
CA ALA A 87 -1.28 8.62 7.57
C ALA A 87 -0.38 7.79 8.51
N PHE A 88 0.11 8.39 9.61
CA PHE A 88 1.05 7.75 10.54
C PHE A 88 0.53 7.63 11.98
N SER A 89 -0.62 8.23 12.31
CA SER A 89 -1.20 8.14 13.67
C SER A 89 -1.53 6.71 14.06
N SER A 90 -2.01 5.89 13.12
CA SER A 90 -2.32 4.47 13.33
C SER A 90 -1.09 3.61 13.65
N LEU A 91 0.11 4.05 13.22
CA LEU A 91 1.38 3.38 13.50
C LEU A 91 2.10 3.98 14.73
N ARG A 92 2.01 5.31 14.91
CA ARG A 92 2.64 6.05 16.02
C ARG A 92 1.92 5.83 17.35
N ILE A 93 0.60 5.76 17.32
CA ILE A 93 -0.22 5.54 18.50
C ILE A 93 -0.52 4.04 18.58
N ALA A 94 0.21 3.35 19.46
CA ALA A 94 -0.01 1.91 19.68
C ALA A 94 -1.39 1.58 20.28
N ASN A 95 -2.04 2.59 20.86
CA ASN A 95 -3.37 2.55 21.46
C ASN A 95 -4.42 3.12 20.47
N TYR A 96 -5.72 3.05 20.79
CA TYR A 96 -6.82 3.51 19.91
C TYR A 96 -6.85 2.80 18.56
N LYS A 97 -7.23 1.52 18.57
CA LYS A 97 -7.38 0.73 17.35
C LYS A 97 -8.84 0.42 17.08
N ALA A 98 -9.26 0.56 15.83
CA ALA A 98 -10.58 0.17 15.35
C ALA A 98 -10.46 -0.87 14.23
N PHE A 99 -11.38 -1.81 14.20
CA PHE A 99 -11.49 -2.89 13.22
C PHE A 99 -12.95 -2.97 12.76
N THR A 100 -13.17 -2.91 11.45
CA THR A 100 -14.50 -3.11 10.87
C THR A 100 -14.64 -4.56 10.43
N ARG A 101 -15.62 -5.26 11.00
CA ARG A 101 -15.98 -6.63 10.64
C ARG A 101 -17.23 -6.62 9.78
N PHE A 102 -17.13 -7.22 8.62
CA PHE A 102 -18.24 -7.46 7.71
C PHE A 102 -18.76 -8.89 7.91
N HIS A 103 -20.08 -9.04 8.01
CA HIS A 103 -20.75 -10.33 8.08
C HIS A 103 -21.91 -10.37 7.10
N ILE A 104 -21.91 -11.34 6.19
CA ILE A 104 -23.02 -11.58 5.28
C ILE A 104 -23.97 -12.55 5.98
N ASN A 105 -25.20 -12.09 6.23
CA ASN A 105 -26.24 -12.90 6.84
C ASN A 105 -26.75 -13.96 5.85
N SER A 106 -27.38 -15.03 6.34
CA SER A 106 -28.02 -16.07 5.51
C SER A 106 -29.11 -15.51 4.58
N LYS A 107 -29.66 -14.33 4.89
CA LYS A 107 -30.62 -13.61 4.04
C LYS A 107 -29.97 -12.86 2.87
N GLY A 108 -28.65 -12.69 2.87
CA GLY A 108 -27.92 -11.90 1.87
C GLY A 108 -27.64 -10.44 2.28
N ASP A 109 -28.13 -10.00 3.45
CA ASP A 109 -27.85 -8.66 3.99
C ASP A 109 -26.41 -8.58 4.54
N LEU A 110 -25.79 -7.41 4.42
CA LEU A 110 -24.44 -7.14 4.89
C LEU A 110 -24.49 -6.39 6.23
N GLU A 111 -24.15 -7.10 7.31
CA GLU A 111 -23.98 -6.52 8.64
C GLU A 111 -22.54 -6.00 8.79
N VAL A 112 -22.42 -4.75 9.23
CA VAL A 112 -21.13 -4.08 9.44
C VAL A 112 -20.99 -3.72 10.91
N PHE A 113 -19.95 -4.25 11.55
CA PHE A 113 -19.62 -3.97 12.94
C PHE A 113 -18.29 -3.21 13.03
N THR A 114 -18.30 -2.03 13.62
CA THR A 114 -17.05 -1.29 13.93
C THR A 114 -16.68 -1.54 15.38
N LEU A 115 -15.64 -2.34 15.58
CA LEU A 115 -15.08 -2.70 16.88
C LEU A 115 -13.92 -1.75 17.21
N ALA A 116 -13.92 -1.10 18.36
CA ALA A 116 -12.81 -0.24 18.78
C ALA A 116 -12.29 -0.59 20.18
N VAL A 117 -11.01 -0.32 20.41
CA VAL A 117 -10.33 -0.45 21.70
C VAL A 117 -9.46 0.78 21.94
N ASP A 118 -9.68 1.44 23.08
CA ASP A 118 -8.97 2.68 23.41
C ASP A 118 -7.53 2.39 23.86
N LYS A 119 -7.30 1.31 24.62
CA LYS A 119 -5.96 0.89 25.06
C LYS A 119 -5.71 -0.57 24.73
N VAL A 120 -4.75 -0.81 23.83
CA VAL A 120 -4.42 -2.16 23.36
C VAL A 120 -3.74 -2.95 24.49
N PRO A 121 -4.22 -4.15 24.84
CA PRO A 121 -3.60 -4.96 25.87
C PRO A 121 -2.22 -5.45 25.41
N LYS A 122 -1.20 -5.27 26.26
CA LYS A 122 0.17 -5.73 26.01
C LYS A 122 0.44 -7.12 26.59
N GLU A 123 -0.30 -7.49 27.62
CA GLU A 123 -0.16 -8.76 28.31
C GLU A 123 -1.29 -9.71 27.91
N TRP A 124 -0.89 -10.91 27.49
CA TRP A 124 -1.77 -11.95 26.99
C TRP A 124 -1.55 -13.23 27.79
N LYS A 125 -2.64 -13.93 28.09
CA LYS A 125 -2.63 -15.26 28.73
C LYS A 125 -3.39 -16.25 27.87
N LEU A 126 -3.03 -17.54 27.97
CA LEU A 126 -3.78 -18.61 27.35
C LEU A 126 -5.21 -18.61 27.91
N ASP A 127 -6.21 -18.70 27.03
CA ASP A 127 -7.60 -18.78 27.47
C ASP A 127 -7.90 -20.20 27.98
N PRO A 128 -8.24 -20.39 29.27
CA PRO A 128 -8.56 -21.72 29.81
C PRO A 128 -9.73 -22.39 29.08
N SER A 129 -10.69 -21.60 28.61
CA SER A 129 -11.85 -22.09 27.87
C SER A 129 -11.47 -22.63 26.49
N TRP A 130 -10.45 -22.05 25.85
CA TRP A 130 -9.91 -22.56 24.58
C TRP A 130 -9.15 -23.86 24.77
N ASP A 131 -8.40 -23.99 25.87
CA ASP A 131 -7.61 -25.20 26.14
C ASP A 131 -8.46 -26.38 26.61
N GLY A 132 -9.56 -26.10 27.33
CA GLY A 132 -10.53 -27.10 27.76
C GLY A 132 -11.48 -27.61 26.68
N GLU A 133 -11.52 -26.98 25.50
CA GLU A 133 -12.35 -27.42 24.37
C GLU A 133 -11.71 -28.64 23.67
N SER A 134 -12.51 -29.68 23.40
CA SER A 134 -12.01 -30.90 22.75
C SER A 134 -11.52 -30.58 21.33
N LYS A 135 -10.20 -30.68 21.10
CA LYS A 135 -9.57 -30.37 19.82
C LYS A 135 -9.81 -31.53 18.84
N GLN A 136 -10.86 -31.45 18.03
CA GLN A 136 -11.01 -32.36 16.90
C GLN A 136 -9.94 -32.04 15.82
N PRO A 137 -9.28 -33.05 15.22
CA PRO A 137 -8.12 -32.84 14.33
C PRO A 137 -8.39 -31.97 13.09
N HIS A 138 -9.65 -31.77 12.70
CA HIS A 138 -10.06 -31.05 11.49
C HIS A 138 -11.01 -29.87 11.75
N SER A 139 -11.19 -29.43 13.01
CA SER A 139 -12.05 -28.29 13.32
C SER A 139 -11.33 -26.95 13.13
N LEU A 140 -11.84 -26.14 12.18
CA LEU A 140 -11.40 -24.78 11.92
C LEU A 140 -11.69 -23.87 13.13
N SER A 141 -10.76 -22.97 13.45
CA SER A 141 -10.83 -22.15 14.68
C SER A 141 -12.10 -21.31 14.78
N TYR A 142 -12.65 -20.81 13.67
CA TYR A 142 -13.85 -19.96 13.68
C TYR A 142 -15.15 -20.73 13.94
N LEU A 143 -15.15 -22.07 13.85
CA LEU A 143 -16.30 -22.92 14.17
C LEU A 143 -16.34 -23.31 15.66
N ARG A 144 -15.30 -22.96 16.41
CA ARG A 144 -15.19 -23.29 17.84
C ARG A 144 -16.03 -22.35 18.69
N ARG A 145 -16.44 -22.83 19.85
CA ARG A 145 -17.17 -21.98 20.81
C ARG A 145 -16.27 -20.89 21.36
N PHE A 146 -14.98 -21.19 21.55
CA PHE A 146 -13.96 -20.22 21.92
C PHE A 146 -12.89 -20.19 20.83
N PRO A 147 -13.02 -19.32 19.81
CA PRO A 147 -12.08 -19.29 18.69
C PRO A 147 -10.70 -18.72 19.08
N SER A 148 -10.64 -17.82 20.07
CA SER A 148 -9.42 -17.14 20.49
C SER A 148 -8.59 -17.99 21.45
N LYS A 149 -7.36 -18.35 21.04
CA LYS A 149 -6.39 -19.03 21.91
C LYS A 149 -5.90 -18.15 23.07
N TRP A 150 -5.75 -16.86 22.79
CA TRP A 150 -5.19 -15.89 23.71
C TRP A 150 -6.27 -14.90 24.14
N ARG A 151 -6.27 -14.56 25.43
CA ARG A 151 -7.09 -13.48 25.98
C ARG A 151 -6.20 -12.47 26.70
N SER A 152 -6.64 -11.23 26.76
CA SER A 152 -5.94 -10.22 27.55
C SER A 152 -5.92 -10.62 29.04
N VAL A 153 -4.83 -10.29 29.73
CA VAL A 153 -4.70 -10.51 31.18
C VAL A 153 -5.60 -9.56 31.96
N SER A 154 -5.80 -8.34 31.44
CA SER A 154 -6.61 -7.31 32.06
C SER A 154 -8.05 -7.79 32.29
N PRO A 155 -8.66 -7.43 33.45
CA PRO A 155 -10.05 -7.77 33.71
C PRO A 155 -10.95 -7.14 32.64
N GLN A 156 -11.89 -7.94 32.10
CA GLN A 156 -12.86 -7.52 31.07
C GLN A 156 -13.73 -6.31 31.49
N GLN A 157 -13.70 -5.94 32.77
CA GLN A 157 -14.45 -4.83 33.35
C GLN A 157 -13.84 -3.45 33.06
N ASP A 158 -12.60 -3.36 32.56
CA ASP A 158 -12.00 -2.07 32.20
C ASP A 158 -12.52 -1.60 30.83
N PRO A 159 -13.38 -0.57 30.75
CA PRO A 159 -14.00 -0.14 29.51
C PRO A 159 -13.00 0.40 28.48
N VAL A 160 -11.79 0.78 28.93
CA VAL A 160 -10.74 1.32 28.07
C VAL A 160 -9.95 0.20 27.37
N LYS A 161 -9.80 -0.95 28.03
CA LYS A 161 -8.99 -2.10 27.53
C LYS A 161 -9.82 -3.20 26.88
N THR A 162 -11.13 -3.15 27.04
CA THR A 162 -12.07 -4.09 26.43
C THR A 162 -12.52 -3.56 25.08
N VAL A 163 -12.63 -4.46 24.10
CA VAL A 163 -13.16 -4.13 22.77
C VAL A 163 -14.65 -3.82 22.89
N ARG A 164 -15.09 -2.69 22.33
CA ARG A 164 -16.50 -2.28 22.25
C ARG A 164 -16.97 -2.20 20.81
N ILE A 165 -18.24 -2.48 20.58
CA ILE A 165 -18.90 -2.17 19.31
C ILE A 165 -19.24 -0.68 19.36
N VAL A 166 -18.58 0.12 18.52
CA VAL A 166 -18.82 1.56 18.41
C VAL A 166 -19.96 1.85 17.46
N ASP A 167 -20.05 1.07 16.38
CA ASP A 167 -21.08 1.23 15.37
C ASP A 167 -21.52 -0.13 14.83
N HIS A 168 -22.80 -0.20 14.50
CA HIS A 168 -23.41 -1.37 13.88
C HIS A 168 -24.54 -0.90 12.96
N PHE A 169 -24.42 -1.25 11.69
CA PHE A 169 -25.45 -0.99 10.70
C PHE A 169 -25.56 -2.16 9.73
N VAL A 170 -26.75 -2.29 9.13
CA VAL A 170 -27.08 -3.34 8.18
C VAL A 170 -27.36 -2.70 6.83
N ILE A 171 -26.69 -3.18 5.80
CA ILE A 171 -26.97 -2.84 4.42
C ILE A 171 -27.83 -3.97 3.85
N GLU A 172 -29.08 -3.65 3.56
CA GLU A 172 -30.01 -4.58 2.94
C GLU A 172 -29.60 -4.91 1.50
N GLN A 173 -29.81 -6.15 1.08
CA GLN A 173 -29.57 -6.54 -0.30
C GLN A 173 -30.47 -5.72 -1.24
N THR A 174 -29.90 -5.15 -2.31
CA THR A 174 -30.71 -4.55 -3.37
C THR A 174 -31.57 -5.64 -4.00
N GLN A 175 -32.87 -5.61 -3.76
CA GLN A 175 -33.80 -6.49 -4.48
C GLN A 175 -33.66 -6.22 -5.97
N LYS A 176 -33.31 -7.26 -6.73
CA LYS A 176 -33.46 -7.23 -8.18
C LYS A 176 -34.96 -7.18 -8.43
N SER A 177 -35.52 -6.00 -8.67
CA SER A 177 -36.88 -5.87 -9.20
C SER A 177 -36.98 -6.85 -10.36
N GLU A 178 -37.91 -7.81 -10.25
CA GLU A 178 -38.25 -8.70 -11.34
C GLU A 178 -38.40 -7.86 -12.59
N SER A 179 -37.56 -8.14 -13.58
CA SER A 179 -37.65 -7.56 -14.90
C SER A 179 -39.09 -7.77 -15.35
N ALA A 180 -39.87 -6.70 -15.39
CA ALA A 180 -41.26 -6.74 -15.79
C ALA A 180 -41.32 -7.47 -17.14
N THR A 181 -41.91 -8.67 -17.13
CA THR A 181 -42.19 -9.43 -18.33
C THR A 181 -43.28 -8.66 -19.07
N VAL A 182 -42.89 -7.67 -19.87
CA VAL A 182 -43.78 -7.00 -20.82
C VAL A 182 -43.98 -7.99 -21.96
N ASN A 183 -44.96 -8.88 -21.79
CA ASN A 183 -45.53 -9.65 -22.88
C ASN A 183 -46.27 -8.66 -23.81
N GLY A 184 -45.53 -8.05 -24.73
CA GLY A 184 -46.08 -7.39 -25.90
C GLY A 184 -46.36 -8.43 -26.98
N SER A 185 -47.58 -8.95 -27.04
CA SER A 185 -48.08 -9.70 -28.20
C SER A 185 -48.17 -8.74 -29.39
N VAL A 186 -47.24 -8.85 -30.34
CA VAL A 186 -47.36 -8.18 -31.64
C VAL A 186 -48.23 -9.07 -32.53
N THR A 187 -49.50 -8.71 -32.66
CA THR A 187 -50.34 -9.14 -33.78
C THR A 187 -50.01 -8.30 -35.00
N HIS A 188 -49.57 -8.95 -36.08
CA HIS A 188 -49.68 -8.46 -37.44
C HIS A 188 -50.20 -9.61 -38.31
#